data_AF-A0A955CL10-F1
#
_entry.id   AF-A0A955CL10-F1
#
_cell.length_a   1.000
_cell.length_b   1.000
_cell.length_c   1.000
_cell.angle_alpha   90.00
_cell.angle_beta   90.00
_cell.angle_gamma   90.00
#
_symmetry.space_group_name_H-M   'P 1'
#
loop_
_entity.id
_entity.type
_entity.pdbx_description
1 polymer ?
#
loop_
_entity_poly.entity_id
_entity_poly.type
_entity_poly.pdbx_seq_one_letter_code
_entity_poly.pdbx_strand_id
1 'polypeptide(L)'
;MKGLWTVALVIAAFGIGLSSMLLIPQLRTEPRPLPALVEVPSYPLALTVDEAYAAIPHRQTRFNTSEAKMPAAEQEYLRIVFATLDQGVALRVSATQAYSNGDYDRDYANNFVVLAQFVDDLSPPSGLGKYQREIVSALEREGNYFGDWQTQRSGFPSKGRPQLEQNKHVRAASRSLRNAYGILRSRYGSERRHNQEAMFDYHCALDFL
;
A
#
# COMPACT_ATOMS: atom_id res chain seq x y z
N MET A 1 -69.67 -5.39 29.21
CA MET A 1 -69.66 -6.09 27.91
C MET A 1 -68.32 -6.83 27.82
N LYS A 2 -68.33 -8.15 28.05
CA LYS A 2 -68.09 -9.23 27.05
C LYS A 2 -66.70 -9.10 26.38
N GLY A 3 -65.77 -10.04 26.45
CA GLY A 3 -65.72 -11.38 27.04
C GLY A 3 -64.35 -12.03 26.77
N LEU A 4 -63.99 -13.03 27.60
CA LEU A 4 -62.93 -14.01 27.35
C LEU A 4 -63.31 -14.92 26.17
N TRP A 5 -62.33 -15.41 25.42
CA TRP A 5 -62.24 -16.81 24.94
C TRP A 5 -60.79 -17.26 24.83
N THR A 6 -60.63 -18.57 24.94
CA THR A 6 -59.47 -19.35 25.40
C THR A 6 -59.22 -20.50 24.40
N VAL A 7 -58.00 -21.07 24.39
CA VAL A 7 -57.62 -22.45 23.91
C VAL A 7 -57.51 -22.59 22.37
N ALA A 8 -56.61 -23.35 21.70
CA ALA A 8 -55.60 -24.42 21.92
C ALA A 8 -54.60 -24.37 20.73
N LEU A 9 -53.30 -24.73 20.80
CA LEU A 9 -52.60 -26.01 21.05
C LEU A 9 -52.32 -26.88 19.78
N VAL A 10 -51.06 -27.35 19.69
CA VAL A 10 -50.42 -28.46 18.90
C VAL A 10 -50.36 -28.25 17.35
N ILE A 11 -49.31 -28.57 16.57
CA ILE A 11 -48.41 -29.74 16.52
C ILE A 11 -47.04 -29.40 15.92
N ALA A 12 -46.03 -30.13 16.41
CA ALA A 12 -44.62 -30.18 16.02
C ALA A 12 -44.35 -30.62 14.57
N ALA A 13 -43.21 -30.20 14.01
CA ALA A 13 -42.47 -31.02 13.05
C ALA A 13 -40.97 -30.73 13.14
N PHE A 14 -40.23 -31.81 13.40
CA PHE A 14 -38.79 -31.94 13.28
C PHE A 14 -38.29 -31.48 11.90
N GLY A 15 -37.32 -30.57 11.90
CA GLY A 15 -36.51 -30.25 10.74
C GLY A 15 -35.04 -30.34 11.12
N ILE A 16 -34.50 -31.57 11.10
CA ILE A 16 -33.06 -31.83 11.12
C ILE A 16 -32.51 -31.31 9.78
N GLY A 17 -32.13 -30.04 9.75
CA GLY A 17 -31.42 -29.44 8.63
C GLY A 17 -29.92 -29.68 8.83
N LEU A 18 -29.38 -30.64 8.09
CA LEU A 18 -27.96 -30.96 8.05
C LEU A 18 -27.11 -29.68 7.98
N SER A 19 -26.24 -29.49 8.97
CA SER A 19 -25.06 -28.65 8.87
C SER A 19 -24.21 -29.18 7.70
N SER A 20 -24.46 -28.64 6.51
CA SER A 20 -23.53 -28.76 5.40
C SER A 20 -22.35 -27.86 5.74
N MET A 21 -21.46 -28.38 6.59
CA MET A 21 -20.07 -27.95 6.64
C MET A 21 -19.50 -28.23 5.25
N LEU A 22 -19.68 -27.28 4.33
CA LEU A 22 -18.85 -27.16 3.16
C LEU A 22 -17.43 -26.96 3.69
N LEU A 23 -16.72 -28.08 3.77
CA LEU A 23 -15.29 -28.14 3.89
C LEU A 23 -14.74 -27.49 2.62
N ILE A 24 -14.68 -26.15 2.58
CA ILE A 24 -13.95 -25.44 1.54
C ILE A 24 -12.52 -25.93 1.72
N PRO A 25 -11.95 -26.69 0.77
CA PRO A 25 -10.52 -26.95 0.81
C PRO A 25 -9.87 -25.58 0.76
N GLN A 26 -9.22 -25.19 1.86
CA GLN A 26 -8.27 -24.11 1.87
C GLN A 26 -7.22 -24.50 0.85
N LEU A 27 -7.40 -24.07 -0.40
CA LEU A 27 -6.35 -24.00 -1.39
C LEU A 27 -5.29 -23.13 -0.74
N ARG A 28 -4.36 -23.77 -0.01
CA ARG A 28 -3.07 -23.19 0.30
C ARG A 28 -2.46 -22.92 -1.06
N THR A 29 -2.67 -21.72 -1.56
CA THR A 29 -1.81 -21.16 -2.59
C THR A 29 -0.41 -21.26 -2.02
N GLU A 30 0.36 -22.19 -2.56
CA GLU A 30 1.80 -22.28 -2.33
C GLU A 30 2.37 -20.86 -2.46
N PRO A 31 3.25 -20.43 -1.53
CA PRO A 31 3.81 -19.09 -1.58
C PRO A 31 4.44 -18.86 -2.96
N ARG A 32 3.90 -17.89 -3.70
CA ARG A 32 4.37 -17.57 -5.05
C ARG A 32 5.83 -17.14 -4.93
N PRO A 33 6.75 -17.68 -5.77
CA PRO A 33 8.12 -17.21 -5.81
C PRO A 33 8.15 -15.69 -6.05
N LEU A 34 9.17 -15.02 -5.53
CA LEU A 34 9.32 -13.58 -5.72
C LEU A 34 9.42 -13.27 -7.22
N PRO A 35 8.67 -12.28 -7.72
CA PRO A 35 8.71 -11.88 -9.12
C PRO A 35 10.04 -11.22 -9.47
N ALA A 36 10.41 -11.22 -10.76
CA ALA A 36 11.56 -10.46 -11.21
C ALA A 36 11.27 -8.94 -11.16
N LEU A 37 12.32 -8.09 -11.10
CA LEU A 37 12.14 -6.61 -11.12
C LEU A 37 11.32 -6.10 -12.31
N VAL A 38 11.44 -6.78 -13.45
CA VAL A 38 10.74 -6.42 -14.68
C VAL A 38 9.22 -6.58 -14.57
N GLU A 39 8.73 -7.25 -13.52
CA GLU A 39 7.31 -7.48 -13.26
C GLU A 39 6.72 -6.44 -12.30
N VAL A 40 7.52 -5.54 -11.71
CA VAL A 40 6.98 -4.43 -10.91
C VAL A 40 6.11 -3.57 -11.83
N PRO A 41 4.82 -3.34 -11.50
CA PRO A 41 3.95 -2.57 -12.35
C PRO A 41 4.52 -1.18 -12.59
N SER A 42 4.63 -0.79 -13.85
CA SER A 42 5.01 0.55 -14.27
C SER A 42 3.94 1.10 -15.19
N TYR A 43 3.81 2.43 -15.21
CA TYR A 43 2.77 3.11 -15.95
C TYR A 43 3.41 4.14 -16.88
N PRO A 44 2.77 4.46 -18.02
CA PRO A 44 3.17 5.58 -18.86
C PRO A 44 2.82 6.90 -18.16
N LEU A 45 3.62 7.26 -17.16
CA LEU A 45 3.48 8.49 -16.38
C LEU A 45 4.10 9.67 -17.11
N ALA A 46 3.76 10.87 -16.66
CA ALA A 46 4.39 12.10 -17.16
C ALA A 46 5.88 12.17 -16.78
N LEU A 47 6.25 11.54 -15.65
CA LEU A 47 7.60 11.52 -15.13
C LEU A 47 8.07 10.08 -14.94
N THR A 48 9.33 9.83 -15.28
CA THR A 48 10.08 8.67 -14.82
C THR A 48 10.33 8.73 -13.31
N VAL A 49 10.80 7.63 -12.71
CA VAL A 49 11.21 7.59 -11.31
C VAL A 49 12.29 8.63 -11.02
N ASP A 50 13.35 8.68 -11.83
CA ASP A 50 14.47 9.59 -11.61
C ASP A 50 14.01 11.07 -11.72
N GLU A 51 13.12 11.40 -12.65
CA GLU A 51 12.53 12.74 -12.77
C GLU A 51 11.62 13.09 -11.58
N ALA A 52 10.85 12.13 -11.07
CA ALA A 52 10.02 12.33 -9.89
C ALA A 52 10.85 12.61 -8.64
N TYR A 53 11.95 11.89 -8.44
CA TYR A 53 12.89 12.16 -7.35
C TYR A 53 13.58 13.53 -7.50
N ALA A 54 13.88 13.96 -8.73
CA ALA A 54 14.43 15.29 -8.98
C ALA A 54 13.42 16.43 -8.70
N ALA A 55 12.12 16.14 -8.76
CA ALA A 55 11.05 17.12 -8.54
C ALA A 55 10.72 17.37 -7.05
N ILE A 56 11.30 16.61 -6.13
CA ILE A 56 11.01 16.66 -4.70
C ILE A 56 12.28 17.02 -3.91
N PRO A 57 12.19 17.71 -2.75
CA PRO A 57 13.36 18.05 -1.93
C PRO A 57 13.84 16.83 -1.13
N HIS A 58 14.09 15.71 -1.82
CA HIS A 58 14.49 14.45 -1.25
C HIS A 58 15.61 13.82 -2.10
N ARG A 59 16.57 13.15 -1.46
CA ARG A 59 17.62 12.40 -2.15
C ARG A 59 17.14 10.97 -2.48
N GLN A 60 17.70 10.36 -3.51
CA GLN A 60 17.51 8.92 -3.77
C GLN A 60 18.80 8.17 -3.45
N THR A 61 18.85 7.46 -2.32
CA THR A 61 19.92 6.49 -2.06
C THR A 61 19.45 5.10 -2.50
N ARG A 62 20.09 4.55 -3.53
CA ARG A 62 19.74 3.21 -4.04
C ARG A 62 20.23 2.12 -3.09
N PHE A 63 19.37 1.17 -2.77
CA PHE A 63 19.74 0.03 -1.93
C PHE A 63 20.80 -0.84 -2.62
N ASN A 64 21.89 -1.16 -1.91
CA ASN A 64 23.00 -1.95 -2.42
C ASN A 64 22.94 -3.37 -1.85
N THR A 65 22.49 -4.33 -2.66
CA THR A 65 22.36 -5.74 -2.28
C THR A 65 23.72 -6.40 -2.03
N SER A 66 24.75 -6.08 -2.82
CA SER A 66 26.09 -6.66 -2.67
C SER A 66 26.77 -6.31 -1.33
N GLU A 67 26.31 -5.24 -0.68
CA GLU A 67 26.82 -4.78 0.60
C GLU A 67 25.89 -5.06 1.79
N ALA A 68 24.71 -5.61 1.52
CA ALA A 68 23.72 -5.92 2.53
C ALA A 68 24.17 -7.10 3.41
N LYS A 69 23.98 -6.95 4.72
CA LYS A 69 24.26 -7.99 5.72
C LYS A 69 23.08 -8.93 5.95
N MET A 70 21.89 -8.53 5.55
CA MET A 70 20.69 -9.37 5.65
C MET A 70 20.73 -10.58 4.69
N PRO A 71 19.94 -11.63 4.92
CA PRO A 71 19.85 -12.79 4.03
C PRO A 71 19.40 -12.43 2.61
N ALA A 72 19.91 -13.15 1.59
CA ALA A 72 19.63 -12.89 0.18
C ALA A 72 18.13 -12.83 -0.17
N ALA A 73 17.30 -13.69 0.43
CA ALA A 73 15.86 -13.67 0.22
C ALA A 73 15.20 -12.36 0.71
N GLU A 74 15.71 -11.78 1.80
CA GLU A 74 15.25 -10.49 2.32
C GLU A 74 15.74 -9.33 1.45
N GLN A 75 16.97 -9.42 0.92
CA GLN A 75 17.50 -8.43 -0.02
C GLN A 75 16.65 -8.37 -1.30
N GLU A 76 16.35 -9.53 -1.88
CA GLU A 76 15.55 -9.61 -3.11
C GLU A 76 14.14 -9.08 -2.89
N TYR A 77 13.50 -9.51 -1.79
CA TYR A 77 12.18 -9.01 -1.41
C TYR A 77 12.18 -7.48 -1.24
N LEU A 78 13.13 -6.93 -0.46
CA LEU A 78 13.19 -5.47 -0.26
C LEU A 78 13.52 -4.73 -1.54
N ARG A 79 14.35 -5.30 -2.43
CA ARG A 79 14.62 -4.70 -3.74
C ARG A 79 13.35 -4.56 -4.58
N ILE A 80 12.46 -5.56 -4.57
CA ILE A 80 11.17 -5.53 -5.27
C ILE A 80 10.24 -4.49 -4.63
N VAL A 81 10.14 -4.49 -3.30
CA VAL A 81 9.29 -3.51 -2.58
C VAL A 81 9.79 -2.08 -2.78
N PHE A 82 11.10 -1.85 -2.75
CA PHE A 82 11.67 -0.52 -2.99
C PHE A 82 11.47 -0.04 -4.42
N ALA A 83 11.61 -0.92 -5.42
CA ALA A 83 11.23 -0.59 -6.79
C ALA A 83 9.73 -0.27 -6.92
N THR A 84 8.88 -0.90 -6.12
CA THR A 84 7.44 -0.58 -6.06
C THR A 84 7.18 0.79 -5.42
N LEU A 85 7.94 1.14 -4.36
CA LEU A 85 7.87 2.47 -3.75
C LEU A 85 8.38 3.56 -4.70
N ASP A 86 9.44 3.30 -5.48
CA ASP A 86 9.91 4.20 -6.55
C ASP A 86 8.77 4.53 -7.54
N GLN A 87 8.00 3.51 -7.98
CA GLN A 87 6.82 3.72 -8.83
C GLN A 87 5.73 4.52 -8.11
N GLY A 88 5.52 4.27 -6.81
CA GLY A 88 4.63 5.06 -5.96
C GLY A 88 5.02 6.53 -5.89
N VAL A 89 6.33 6.85 -5.80
CA VAL A 89 6.84 8.22 -5.83
C VAL A 89 6.53 8.88 -7.18
N ALA A 90 6.85 8.19 -8.28
CA ALA A 90 6.55 8.69 -9.62
C ALA A 90 5.06 8.96 -9.84
N LEU A 91 4.20 8.06 -9.37
CA LEU A 91 2.75 8.23 -9.38
C LEU A 91 2.31 9.45 -8.57
N ARG A 92 2.78 9.55 -7.32
CA ARG A 92 2.39 10.65 -6.41
C ARG A 92 2.76 12.01 -6.98
N VAL A 93 3.98 12.15 -7.51
CA VAL A 93 4.44 13.41 -8.13
C VAL A 93 3.61 13.72 -9.38
N SER A 94 3.44 12.73 -10.28
CA SER A 94 2.68 12.91 -11.52
C SER A 94 1.22 13.29 -11.26
N ALA A 95 0.56 12.62 -10.30
CA ALA A 95 -0.80 12.90 -9.90
C ALA A 95 -0.94 14.30 -9.31
N THR A 96 -0.02 14.69 -8.42
CA THR A 96 0.02 16.03 -7.82
C THR A 96 0.14 17.12 -8.89
N GLN A 97 1.03 16.93 -9.88
CA GLN A 97 1.18 17.88 -10.99
C GLN A 97 -0.06 17.94 -11.88
N ALA A 98 -0.60 16.79 -12.28
CA ALA A 98 -1.79 16.71 -13.12
C ALA A 98 -2.99 17.40 -12.46
N TYR A 99 -3.26 17.08 -11.18
CA TYR A 99 -4.41 17.62 -10.46
C TYR A 99 -4.24 19.12 -10.15
N SER A 100 -3.01 19.59 -9.93
CA SER A 100 -2.72 21.03 -9.81
C SER A 100 -2.97 21.80 -11.11
N ASN A 101 -2.85 21.12 -12.26
CA ASN A 101 -3.15 21.68 -13.58
C ASN A 101 -4.61 21.45 -14.03
N GLY A 102 -5.43 20.82 -13.18
CA GLY A 102 -6.83 20.52 -13.48
C GLY A 102 -7.05 19.28 -14.37
N ASP A 103 -6.02 18.47 -14.63
CA ASP A 103 -6.14 17.18 -15.32
C ASP A 103 -6.51 16.08 -14.33
N TYR A 104 -7.80 15.74 -14.26
CA TYR A 104 -8.35 14.69 -13.38
C TYR A 104 -8.74 13.41 -14.13
N ASP A 105 -8.43 13.30 -15.42
CA ASP A 105 -8.96 12.21 -16.25
C ASP A 105 -8.08 10.95 -16.20
N ARG A 106 -6.86 11.08 -15.69
CA ARG A 106 -5.94 9.96 -15.47
C ARG A 106 -6.26 9.22 -14.17
N ASP A 107 -6.29 7.89 -14.24
CA ASP A 107 -6.63 7.02 -13.11
C ASP A 107 -5.41 6.71 -12.23
N TYR A 108 -4.89 7.74 -11.56
CA TYR A 108 -3.78 7.56 -10.61
C TYR A 108 -4.20 6.75 -9.38
N ALA A 109 -5.46 6.84 -8.98
CA ALA A 109 -6.00 6.13 -7.82
C ALA A 109 -5.92 4.60 -8.01
N ASN A 110 -6.37 4.09 -9.16
CA ASN A 110 -6.30 2.67 -9.47
C ASN A 110 -4.86 2.18 -9.64
N ASN A 111 -3.94 3.02 -10.14
CA ASN A 111 -2.53 2.64 -10.24
C ASN A 111 -1.92 2.36 -8.86
N PHE A 112 -2.27 3.13 -7.82
CA PHE A 112 -1.87 2.82 -6.45
C PHE A 112 -2.48 1.52 -5.93
N VAL A 113 -3.74 1.22 -6.28
CA VAL A 113 -4.39 -0.07 -5.93
C VAL A 113 -3.63 -1.24 -6.54
N VAL A 114 -3.22 -1.13 -7.81
CA VAL A 114 -2.44 -2.18 -8.47
C VAL A 114 -1.07 -2.36 -7.83
N LEU A 115 -0.37 -1.28 -7.45
CA LEU A 115 0.88 -1.40 -6.69
C LEU A 115 0.66 -2.05 -5.31
N ALA A 116 -0.42 -1.68 -4.61
CA ALA A 116 -0.75 -2.28 -3.32
C ALA A 116 -1.03 -3.78 -3.45
N GLN A 117 -1.84 -4.19 -4.42
CA GLN A 117 -2.11 -5.60 -4.71
C GLN A 117 -0.84 -6.35 -5.09
N PHE A 118 0.02 -5.75 -5.91
CA PHE A 118 1.30 -6.35 -6.28
C PHE A 118 2.16 -6.64 -5.04
N VAL A 119 2.26 -5.69 -4.10
CA VAL A 119 2.99 -5.91 -2.84
C VAL A 119 2.30 -6.96 -1.97
N ASP A 120 0.97 -6.97 -1.89
CA ASP A 120 0.21 -7.93 -1.07
C ASP A 120 0.35 -9.37 -1.58
N ASP A 121 0.42 -9.55 -2.90
CA ASP A 121 0.62 -10.85 -3.56
C ASP A 121 2.03 -11.44 -3.36
N LEU A 122 2.99 -10.63 -2.89
CA LEU A 122 4.33 -11.13 -2.57
C LEU A 122 4.28 -12.07 -1.37
N SER A 123 5.13 -13.10 -1.36
CA SER A 123 5.37 -13.91 -0.18
C SER A 123 6.50 -13.30 0.65
N PRO A 124 6.21 -12.60 1.77
CA PRO A 124 7.25 -11.92 2.54
C PRO A 124 8.13 -12.95 3.29
N PRO A 125 9.45 -12.73 3.34
CA PRO A 125 10.32 -13.48 4.25
C PRO A 125 9.86 -13.40 5.71
N SER A 126 10.22 -14.41 6.51
CA SER A 126 9.83 -14.50 7.91
C SER A 126 10.23 -13.25 8.70
N GLY A 127 9.25 -12.53 9.23
CA GLY A 127 9.46 -11.28 9.98
C GLY A 127 9.22 -10.00 9.17
N LEU A 128 9.01 -10.08 7.86
CA LEU A 128 8.66 -8.93 7.01
C LEU A 128 7.16 -8.81 6.72
N GLY A 129 6.32 -9.74 7.19
CA GLY A 129 4.87 -9.65 6.97
C GLY A 129 4.21 -8.41 7.58
N LYS A 130 4.70 -7.89 8.72
CA LYS A 130 4.20 -6.62 9.26
C LYS A 130 4.66 -5.43 8.41
N TYR A 131 5.89 -5.48 7.89
CA TYR A 131 6.43 -4.48 6.99
C TYR A 131 5.59 -4.40 5.70
N GLN A 132 5.32 -5.54 5.06
CA GLN A 132 4.45 -5.65 3.88
C GLN A 132 3.10 -4.96 4.10
N ARG A 133 2.38 -5.32 5.18
CA ARG A 133 1.06 -4.75 5.47
C ARG A 133 1.06 -3.22 5.63
N GLU A 134 2.13 -2.67 6.21
CA GLU A 134 2.27 -1.21 6.32
C GLU A 134 2.53 -0.55 4.96
N ILE A 135 3.30 -1.19 4.07
CA ILE A 135 3.49 -0.71 2.69
C ILE A 135 2.18 -0.76 1.89
N VAL A 136 1.46 -1.89 1.94
CA VAL A 136 0.14 -2.05 1.31
C VAL A 136 -0.81 -0.96 1.82
N SER A 137 -0.92 -0.81 3.14
CA SER A 137 -1.75 0.24 3.76
C SER A 137 -1.37 1.65 3.32
N ALA A 138 -0.08 1.94 3.14
CA ALA A 138 0.37 3.25 2.66
C ALA A 138 -0.09 3.48 1.21
N LEU A 139 0.16 2.52 0.31
CA LEU A 139 -0.21 2.62 -1.11
C LEU A 139 -1.73 2.72 -1.29
N GLU A 140 -2.53 1.94 -0.56
CA GLU A 140 -4.00 2.06 -0.58
C GLU A 140 -4.47 3.44 -0.13
N ARG A 141 -3.82 4.03 0.87
CA ARG A 141 -4.17 5.37 1.37
C ARG A 141 -3.79 6.46 0.38
N GLU A 142 -2.69 6.31 -0.35
CA GLU A 142 -2.38 7.17 -1.51
C GLU A 142 -3.46 7.07 -2.59
N GLY A 143 -3.87 5.84 -2.94
CA GLY A 143 -4.94 5.60 -3.91
C GLY A 143 -6.25 6.27 -3.50
N ASN A 144 -6.67 6.10 -2.24
CA ASN A 144 -7.86 6.76 -1.70
C ASN A 144 -7.75 8.29 -1.71
N TYR A 145 -6.58 8.81 -1.34
CA TYR A 145 -6.32 10.24 -1.37
C TYR A 145 -6.53 10.83 -2.77
N PHE A 146 -5.91 10.25 -3.80
CA PHE A 146 -6.07 10.73 -5.17
C PHE A 146 -7.46 10.41 -5.76
N GLY A 147 -8.12 9.33 -5.32
CA GLY A 147 -9.49 9.01 -5.71
C GLY A 147 -10.52 10.03 -5.21
N ASP A 148 -10.37 10.48 -3.96
CA ASP A 148 -11.20 11.56 -3.39
C ASP A 148 -11.10 12.83 -4.24
N TRP A 149 -9.87 13.22 -4.61
CA TRP A 149 -9.64 14.40 -5.44
C TRP A 149 -10.14 14.26 -6.88
N GLN A 150 -9.94 13.10 -7.48
CA GLN A 150 -10.43 12.79 -8.82
C GLN A 150 -11.95 12.93 -8.89
N THR A 151 -12.65 12.48 -7.85
CA THR A 151 -14.11 12.56 -7.76
C THR A 151 -14.60 14.00 -7.57
N GLN A 152 -13.89 14.80 -6.78
CA GLN A 152 -14.26 16.19 -6.51
C GLN A 152 -14.06 17.12 -7.72
N ARG A 153 -13.15 16.76 -8.65
CA ARG A 153 -12.83 17.50 -9.89
C ARG A 153 -12.59 19.02 -9.69
N SER A 154 -12.21 19.44 -8.50
CA SER A 154 -11.99 20.83 -8.15
C SER A 154 -11.18 20.94 -6.85
N GLY A 155 -10.42 22.02 -6.69
CA GLY A 155 -9.84 22.41 -5.40
C GLY A 155 -8.53 21.75 -5.00
N PHE A 156 -7.82 21.04 -5.90
CA PHE A 156 -6.50 20.53 -5.56
C PHE A 156 -5.55 21.71 -5.23
N PRO A 157 -5.02 21.80 -4.01
CA PRO A 157 -4.30 23.00 -3.59
C PRO A 157 -2.97 23.09 -4.33
N SER A 158 -2.88 24.00 -5.30
CA SER A 158 -1.68 24.24 -6.09
C SER A 158 -0.50 24.79 -5.26
N LYS A 159 -0.75 25.32 -4.05
CA LYS A 159 0.28 26.01 -3.23
C LYS A 159 0.17 25.84 -1.71
N GLY A 160 -0.52 24.81 -1.20
CA GLY A 160 -0.81 24.69 0.24
C GLY A 160 -0.37 23.38 0.88
N ARG A 161 0.94 23.16 1.07
CA ARG A 161 1.48 22.06 1.92
C ARG A 161 0.68 21.81 3.21
N PRO A 162 0.26 22.86 3.98
CA PRO A 162 -0.47 22.64 5.23
C PRO A 162 -1.83 21.97 5.07
N GLN A 163 -2.52 22.16 3.94
CA GLN A 163 -3.84 21.55 3.69
C GLN A 163 -3.69 20.08 3.24
N LEU A 164 -2.60 19.77 2.54
CA LEU A 164 -2.24 18.41 2.14
C LEU A 164 -1.90 17.56 3.37
N GLU A 165 -1.07 18.09 4.27
CA GLU A 165 -0.66 17.43 5.51
C GLU A 165 -1.82 17.18 6.49
N GLN A 166 -2.92 17.95 6.40
CA GLN A 166 -4.10 17.77 7.23
C GLN A 166 -5.04 16.68 6.70
N ASN A 167 -4.87 16.25 5.45
CA ASN A 167 -5.72 15.23 4.86
C ASN A 167 -5.57 13.90 5.62
N LYS A 168 -6.71 13.29 5.97
CA LYS A 168 -6.75 12.04 6.76
C LYS A 168 -6.00 10.89 6.08
N HIS A 169 -6.09 10.78 4.75
CA HIS A 169 -5.45 9.72 3.98
C HIS A 169 -3.93 9.92 3.95
N VAL A 170 -3.47 11.14 3.68
CA VAL A 170 -2.06 11.52 3.77
C VAL A 170 -1.48 11.17 5.13
N ARG A 171 -2.05 11.69 6.22
CA ARG A 171 -1.52 11.45 7.59
C ARG A 171 -1.46 9.97 7.94
N ALA A 172 -2.44 9.22 7.46
CA ALA A 172 -2.49 7.79 7.64
C ALA A 172 -1.42 7.09 6.79
N ALA A 173 -1.21 7.47 5.53
CA ALA A 173 -0.14 6.95 4.67
C ALA A 173 1.23 7.21 5.31
N SER A 174 1.50 8.46 5.72
CA SER A 174 2.73 8.86 6.44
C SER A 174 2.99 8.02 7.69
N ARG A 175 1.93 7.70 8.44
CA ARG A 175 2.06 6.87 9.65
C ARG A 175 2.48 5.45 9.30
N SER A 176 1.88 4.87 8.26
CA SER A 176 2.22 3.52 7.80
C SER A 176 3.63 3.46 7.23
N LEU A 177 4.06 4.45 6.44
CA LEU A 177 5.45 4.53 5.95
C LEU A 177 6.47 4.65 7.09
N ARG A 178 6.19 5.48 8.10
CA ARG A 178 7.04 5.60 9.29
C ARG A 178 7.09 4.30 10.11
N ASN A 179 5.96 3.61 10.26
CA ASN A 179 5.91 2.30 10.91
C ASN A 179 6.72 1.26 10.13
N ALA A 180 6.58 1.23 8.80
CA ALA A 180 7.33 0.34 7.92
C ALA A 180 8.84 0.56 8.05
N TYR A 181 9.30 1.82 7.98
CA TYR A 181 10.70 2.16 8.24
C TYR A 181 11.14 1.77 9.65
N GLY A 182 10.32 2.00 10.67
CA GLY A 182 10.60 1.59 12.04
C GLY A 182 10.86 0.08 12.18
N ILE A 183 10.12 -0.75 11.43
CA ILE A 183 10.34 -2.20 11.37
C ILE A 183 11.69 -2.52 10.75
N LEU A 184 12.01 -1.92 9.60
CA LEU A 184 13.31 -2.14 8.94
C LEU A 184 14.46 -1.69 9.83
N ARG A 185 14.38 -0.50 10.43
CA ARG A 185 15.39 0.04 11.34
C ARG A 185 15.61 -0.86 12.56
N SER A 186 14.54 -1.39 13.14
CA SER A 186 14.65 -2.31 14.27
C SER A 186 15.30 -3.64 13.89
N ARG A 187 14.98 -4.17 12.69
CA ARG A 187 15.47 -5.47 12.24
C ARG A 187 16.89 -5.41 11.68
N TYR A 188 17.20 -4.33 10.97
CA TYR A 188 18.43 -4.15 10.20
C TYR A 188 19.30 -3.02 10.77
N GLY A 189 19.19 -2.75 12.08
CA GLY A 189 19.97 -1.70 12.74
C GLY A 189 21.50 -1.91 12.67
N SER A 190 21.96 -3.11 12.32
CA SER A 190 23.37 -3.43 12.10
C SER A 190 23.83 -3.30 10.64
N GLU A 191 22.93 -2.95 9.70
CA GLU A 191 23.27 -2.72 8.30
C GLU A 191 24.32 -1.61 8.11
N ARG A 192 24.93 -1.58 6.93
CA ARG A 192 25.81 -0.46 6.58
C ARG A 192 25.01 0.83 6.49
N ARG A 193 25.67 1.95 6.84
CA ARG A 193 25.08 3.29 6.81
C ARG A 193 24.39 3.60 5.47
N HIS A 194 25.01 3.26 4.34
CA HIS A 194 24.43 3.43 3.00
C HIS A 194 23.05 2.76 2.87
N ASN A 195 22.93 1.50 3.28
CA ASN A 195 21.66 0.76 3.17
C ASN A 195 20.63 1.24 4.20
N GLN A 196 21.05 1.72 5.36
CA GLN A 196 20.14 2.38 6.31
C GLN A 196 19.58 3.67 5.73
N GLU A 197 20.43 4.45 5.06
CA GLU A 197 20.03 5.67 4.34
C GLU A 197 19.07 5.35 3.19
N ALA A 198 19.35 4.32 2.38
CA ALA A 198 18.44 3.84 1.36
C ALA A 198 17.06 3.45 1.91
N MET A 199 17.04 2.63 2.98
CA MET A 199 15.78 2.24 3.64
C MET A 199 14.99 3.44 4.12
N PHE A 200 15.65 4.45 4.69
CA PHE A 200 14.96 5.68 5.09
C PHE A 200 14.42 6.42 3.86
N ASP A 201 15.25 6.59 2.84
CA ASP A 201 14.95 7.42 1.69
C ASP A 201 13.75 6.89 0.90
N TYR A 202 13.60 5.59 0.69
CA TYR A 202 12.43 5.02 0.00
C TYR A 202 11.10 5.33 0.69
N HIS A 203 11.07 5.32 2.03
CA HIS A 203 9.83 5.58 2.77
C HIS A 203 9.54 7.08 2.87
N CYS A 204 10.58 7.88 3.08
CA CYS A 204 10.43 9.33 3.21
C CYS A 204 10.14 9.99 1.85
N ALA A 205 10.67 9.44 0.75
CA ALA A 205 10.39 9.95 -0.59
C ALA A 205 8.94 9.75 -1.03
N LEU A 206 8.23 8.73 -0.55
CA LEU A 206 6.79 8.61 -0.81
C LEU A 206 5.96 9.52 0.12
N ASP A 207 6.50 9.86 1.28
CA ASP A 207 5.89 10.73 2.29
C ASP A 207 6.24 12.23 2.13
N PHE A 208 6.73 12.66 0.96
CA PHE A 208 7.47 13.93 0.77
C PHE A 208 6.69 15.25 0.90
N LEU A 209 5.55 15.27 1.60
CA LEU A 209 4.75 16.47 1.82
C LEU A 209 5.43 17.47 2.76
#